data_AF-G7W6J4-F1
#
_entry.id   AF-G7W6J4-F1
#
_cell.length_a   1.000
_cell.length_b   1.000
_cell.length_c   1.000
_cell.angle_alpha   90.00
_cell.angle_beta   90.00
_cell.angle_gamma   90.00
#
_symmetry.space_group_name_H-M   'P 1'
#
loop_
_entity.id
_entity.type
_entity.pdbx_description
1 polymer ?
#
loop_
_entity_poly.entity_id
_entity_poly.type
_entity_poly.pdbx_seq_one_letter_code
_entity_poly.pdbx_strand_id
1 'polypeptide(L)'
;MKNTKGDKTHSFHSGAVMSTVGNGPKLVIGFEMYKPGQDPSSKDEGELNVGKRLISSIMKRHKNLIDVVVYDALACNSVWINHCRNLDIDTIVRAKNNNNRSLRFVKKKTNKSVAVDIWEDEKGFKKVEIYESTFTMDNVEQPLRFVKFAMKHKDKRRSQIMIVTTCMDMTLKTLFKIIRARWDIENSIFNNLKNECGLEHCFVHGGRAIEAVLYLIFIASNILQLFLLRRLRKHIKTQREMVRLLLKGLYQLKYKVELVLSSA
;
A
#
# COMPACT_ATOMS: atom_id res chain seq x y z
N MET A 1 -1.41 -22.77 -2.58
CA MET A 1 -1.07 -23.21 -3.95
C MET A 1 0.16 -24.11 -3.88
N LYS A 2 0.35 -25.04 -4.84
CA LYS A 2 1.50 -25.96 -4.89
C LYS A 2 2.30 -25.69 -6.17
N ASN A 3 3.63 -25.55 -6.07
CA ASN A 3 4.53 -25.50 -7.21
C ASN A 3 5.56 -26.63 -7.07
N THR A 4 5.70 -27.43 -8.11
CA THR A 4 6.68 -28.52 -8.18
C THR A 4 7.90 -28.03 -8.95
N LYS A 5 9.02 -27.83 -8.26
CA LYS A 5 10.34 -27.63 -8.89
C LYS A 5 11.21 -28.83 -8.53
N GLY A 6 11.43 -29.72 -9.50
CA GLY A 6 12.09 -31.02 -9.24
C GLY A 6 11.26 -31.90 -8.30
N ASP A 7 11.93 -32.67 -7.43
CA ASP A 7 11.30 -33.59 -6.46
C ASP A 7 10.70 -32.92 -5.21
N LYS A 8 10.77 -31.59 -5.10
CA LYS A 8 10.26 -30.86 -3.92
C LYS A 8 8.94 -30.16 -4.26
N THR A 9 7.90 -30.52 -3.52
CA THR A 9 6.61 -29.81 -3.55
C THR A 9 6.69 -28.59 -2.64
N HIS A 10 6.66 -27.39 -3.23
CA HIS A 10 6.61 -26.15 -2.46
C HIS A 10 5.16 -25.74 -2.25
N SER A 11 4.73 -25.67 -1.00
CA SER A 11 3.41 -25.11 -0.64
C SER A 11 3.58 -23.64 -0.29
N PHE A 12 2.84 -22.77 -0.96
CA PHE A 12 2.88 -21.34 -0.71
C PHE A 12 1.50 -20.76 -0.42
N HIS A 13 1.51 -19.72 0.40
CA HIS A 13 0.35 -18.94 0.82
C HIS A 13 0.48 -17.55 0.21
N SER A 14 -0.61 -17.08 -0.40
CA SER A 14 -0.66 -15.78 -1.06
C SER A 14 -1.78 -14.95 -0.42
N GLY A 15 -1.52 -13.66 -0.25
CA GLY A 15 -2.46 -12.72 0.35
C GLY A 15 -2.23 -11.31 -0.17
N ALA A 16 -3.28 -10.49 -0.15
CA ALA A 16 -3.18 -9.05 -0.30
C ALA A 16 -3.03 -8.40 1.09
N VAL A 17 -2.23 -7.36 1.19
CA VAL A 17 -2.02 -6.61 2.44
C VAL A 17 -2.29 -5.12 2.15
N MET A 18 -3.03 -4.48 3.05
CA MET A 18 -3.28 -3.04 3.03
C MET A 18 -2.47 -2.36 4.12
N SER A 19 -1.79 -1.27 3.77
CA SER A 19 -0.92 -0.55 4.71
C SER A 19 -0.94 0.95 4.49
N THR A 20 -0.65 1.72 5.54
CA THR A 20 -0.48 3.17 5.46
C THR A 20 0.82 3.54 4.75
N VAL A 21 0.77 4.62 3.96
CA VAL A 21 1.91 5.15 3.22
C VAL A 21 2.22 6.59 3.61
N GLY A 22 3.39 7.07 3.23
CA GLY A 22 3.80 8.45 3.42
C GLY A 22 4.41 8.73 4.79
N ASN A 23 4.22 9.95 5.27
CA ASN A 23 4.78 10.39 6.55
C ASN A 23 3.92 9.86 7.69
N GLY A 24 4.52 9.06 8.57
CA GLY A 24 3.83 8.49 9.73
C GLY A 24 4.23 7.03 9.96
N PRO A 25 3.53 6.34 10.87
CA PRO A 25 3.74 4.91 11.08
C PRO A 25 3.30 4.11 9.86
N LYS A 26 4.16 3.16 9.49
CA LYS A 26 3.95 2.21 8.41
C LYS A 26 3.22 1.00 8.99
N LEU A 27 1.90 1.10 9.03
CA LEU A 27 1.04 0.15 9.73
C LEU A 27 0.37 -0.78 8.72
N VAL A 28 0.36 -2.06 9.01
CA VAL A 28 -0.52 -3.01 8.33
C VAL A 28 -1.93 -2.85 8.88
N ILE A 29 -2.87 -2.43 8.04
CA ILE A 29 -4.27 -2.17 8.42
C ILE A 29 -5.13 -3.42 8.26
N GLY A 30 -4.76 -4.29 7.33
CA GLY A 30 -5.41 -5.58 7.17
C GLY A 30 -4.74 -6.43 6.11
N PHE A 31 -5.13 -7.69 6.06
CA PHE A 31 -4.74 -8.62 5.01
C PHE A 31 -5.91 -9.52 4.64
N GLU A 32 -5.86 -10.09 3.45
CA GLU A 32 -6.84 -11.06 2.96
C GLU A 32 -6.11 -12.14 2.17
N MET A 33 -6.42 -13.40 2.47
CA MET A 33 -5.84 -14.55 1.77
C MET A 33 -6.53 -14.78 0.43
N TYR A 34 -5.76 -15.29 -0.53
CA TYR A 34 -6.32 -15.81 -1.77
C TYR A 34 -7.13 -17.08 -1.47
N LYS A 35 -8.32 -17.19 -2.05
CA LYS A 35 -9.23 -18.32 -1.84
C LYS A 35 -9.26 -19.18 -3.11
N PRO A 36 -8.85 -20.47 -3.04
CA PRO A 36 -8.95 -21.37 -4.18
C PRO A 36 -10.41 -21.53 -4.65
N GLY A 37 -10.63 -21.57 -5.96
CA GLY A 37 -11.93 -21.95 -6.56
C GLY A 37 -13.06 -20.90 -6.48
N GLN A 38 -12.76 -19.64 -6.13
CA GLN A 38 -13.77 -18.57 -6.09
C GLN A 38 -14.06 -17.94 -7.47
N ASP A 39 -13.11 -18.00 -8.42
CA ASP A 39 -13.29 -17.47 -9.78
C ASP A 39 -13.67 -18.62 -10.75
N PRO A 40 -14.59 -18.41 -11.72
CA PRO A 40 -15.16 -19.45 -12.58
C PRO A 40 -14.24 -19.96 -13.71
N SER A 41 -12.96 -20.19 -13.42
CA SER A 41 -12.07 -20.91 -14.32
C SER A 41 -11.03 -21.67 -13.51
N SER A 42 -10.34 -22.62 -14.14
CA SER A 42 -9.21 -23.40 -13.63
C SER A 42 -7.97 -22.56 -13.23
N LYS A 43 -8.16 -21.31 -12.81
CA LYS A 43 -7.14 -20.33 -12.45
C LYS A 43 -7.39 -19.84 -11.03
N ASP A 44 -6.31 -19.62 -10.29
CA ASP A 44 -6.35 -19.03 -8.96
C ASP A 44 -7.04 -17.65 -8.97
N GLU A 45 -7.63 -17.27 -7.83
CA GLU A 45 -8.32 -16.00 -7.64
C GLU A 45 -7.44 -14.80 -8.07
N GLY A 46 -8.02 -13.84 -8.79
CA GLY A 46 -7.30 -12.64 -9.22
C GLY A 46 -6.98 -11.66 -8.09
N GLU A 47 -5.80 -11.03 -8.11
CA GLU A 47 -5.34 -10.06 -7.08
C GLU A 47 -6.36 -8.95 -6.79
N LEU A 48 -7.01 -8.40 -7.83
CA LEU A 48 -8.02 -7.36 -7.65
C LEU A 48 -9.26 -7.86 -6.92
N ASN A 49 -9.63 -9.14 -7.06
CA ASN A 49 -10.77 -9.71 -6.32
C ASN A 49 -10.44 -9.81 -4.83
N VAL A 50 -9.22 -10.27 -4.51
CA VAL A 50 -8.70 -10.28 -3.12
C VAL A 50 -8.64 -8.85 -2.57
N GLY A 51 -8.09 -7.91 -3.32
CA GLY A 51 -7.99 -6.50 -2.94
C GLY A 51 -9.35 -5.84 -2.69
N LYS A 52 -10.34 -6.10 -3.56
CA LYS A 52 -11.73 -5.63 -3.37
C LYS A 52 -12.35 -6.19 -2.10
N ARG A 53 -12.16 -7.48 -1.82
CA ARG A 53 -12.65 -8.11 -0.58
C ARG A 53 -11.98 -7.49 0.66
N LEU A 54 -10.67 -7.29 0.60
CA LEU A 54 -9.90 -6.66 1.67
C LEU A 54 -10.41 -5.25 1.99
N ILE A 55 -10.52 -4.38 0.97
CA ILE A 55 -10.98 -3.01 1.19
C ILE A 55 -12.44 -2.97 1.68
N SER A 56 -13.33 -3.82 1.15
CA SER A 56 -14.70 -3.92 1.67
C SER A 56 -14.75 -4.31 3.15
N SER A 57 -13.93 -5.29 3.55
CA SER A 57 -13.83 -5.73 4.94
C SER A 57 -13.28 -4.65 5.88
N ILE A 58 -12.31 -3.87 5.40
CA ILE A 58 -11.72 -2.76 6.15
C ILE A 58 -12.71 -1.60 6.26
N MET A 59 -13.33 -1.18 5.16
CA MET A 59 -14.28 -0.06 5.17
C MET A 59 -15.52 -0.36 6.01
N LYS A 60 -15.95 -1.63 6.09
CA LYS A 60 -17.03 -2.04 7.01
C LYS A 60 -16.68 -1.82 8.49
N ARG A 61 -15.40 -1.95 8.88
CA ARG A 61 -14.93 -1.86 10.28
C ARG A 61 -14.35 -0.50 10.64
N HIS A 62 -13.82 0.22 9.65
CA HIS A 62 -12.93 1.36 9.85
C HIS A 62 -13.24 2.52 8.88
N LYS A 63 -14.51 2.68 8.45
CA LYS A 63 -14.94 3.68 7.44
C LYS A 63 -14.34 5.07 7.68
N ASN A 64 -14.33 5.54 8.92
CA ASN A 64 -13.91 6.89 9.29
C ASN A 64 -12.39 7.07 9.46
N LEU A 65 -11.59 6.02 9.20
CA LEU A 65 -10.14 6.06 9.37
C LEU A 65 -9.37 6.12 8.04
N ILE A 66 -10.06 5.95 6.91
CA ILE A 66 -9.42 5.83 5.60
C ILE A 66 -10.17 6.66 4.57
N ASP A 67 -9.54 7.76 4.14
CA ASP A 67 -10.12 8.65 3.15
C ASP A 67 -9.78 8.23 1.71
N VAL A 68 -8.55 7.72 1.50
CA VAL A 68 -8.00 7.46 0.16
C VAL A 68 -7.25 6.13 0.12
N VAL A 69 -7.54 5.32 -0.89
CA VAL A 69 -6.75 4.13 -1.23
C VAL A 69 -5.86 4.39 -2.46
N VAL A 70 -4.58 4.04 -2.33
CA VAL A 70 -3.63 4.09 -3.46
C VAL A 70 -3.29 2.68 -3.93
N TYR A 71 -3.33 2.46 -5.24
CA TYR A 71 -3.05 1.14 -5.83
C TYR A 71 -2.16 1.26 -7.07
N ASP A 72 -1.60 0.13 -7.48
CA ASP A 72 -0.75 0.00 -8.65
C ASP A 72 -1.54 0.11 -9.98
N ALA A 73 -0.91 -0.28 -11.10
CA ALA A 73 -1.52 -0.11 -12.42
C ALA A 73 -2.62 -1.13 -12.72
N LEU A 74 -2.63 -2.27 -12.03
CA LEU A 74 -3.61 -3.33 -12.22
C LEU A 74 -5.02 -2.82 -11.93
N ALA A 75 -5.15 -1.99 -10.89
CA ALA A 75 -6.41 -1.38 -10.45
C ALA A 75 -6.93 -0.24 -11.35
N CYS A 76 -6.23 0.13 -12.43
CA CYS A 76 -6.65 1.22 -13.31
C CYS A 76 -7.72 0.77 -14.32
N ASN A 77 -8.88 0.35 -13.81
CA ASN A 77 -10.04 -0.11 -14.56
C ASN A 77 -11.34 0.29 -13.86
N SER A 78 -12.45 0.27 -14.59
CA SER A 78 -13.76 0.71 -14.09
C SER A 78 -14.29 -0.14 -12.94
N VAL A 79 -14.02 -1.45 -12.93
CA VAL A 79 -14.47 -2.35 -11.86
C VAL A 79 -13.87 -1.93 -10.51
N TRP A 80 -12.57 -1.67 -10.44
CA TRP A 80 -11.93 -1.20 -9.21
C TRP A 80 -12.41 0.18 -8.78
N ILE A 81 -12.49 1.12 -9.74
CA ILE A 81 -12.89 2.51 -9.46
C ILE A 81 -14.32 2.57 -8.93
N ASN A 82 -15.25 1.86 -9.56
CA ASN A 82 -16.64 1.79 -9.09
C ASN A 82 -16.73 1.09 -7.74
N HIS A 83 -15.93 0.05 -7.50
CA HIS A 83 -15.88 -0.60 -6.19
C HIS A 83 -15.46 0.36 -5.08
N CYS A 84 -14.44 1.21 -5.32
CA CYS A 84 -14.03 2.23 -4.35
C CYS A 84 -15.14 3.29 -4.15
N ARG A 85 -15.75 3.77 -5.23
CA ARG A 85 -16.87 4.73 -5.15
C ARG A 85 -18.06 4.18 -4.35
N ASN A 86 -18.43 2.92 -4.57
CA ASN A 86 -19.52 2.26 -3.85
C ASN A 86 -19.24 2.07 -2.35
N LEU A 87 -17.96 2.16 -1.94
CA LEU A 87 -17.54 2.12 -0.53
C LEU A 87 -17.34 3.52 0.07
N ASP A 88 -17.67 4.58 -0.67
CA ASP A 88 -17.41 5.97 -0.32
C ASP A 88 -15.94 6.26 0.01
N ILE A 89 -15.00 5.63 -0.71
CA ILE A 89 -13.56 5.87 -0.56
C ILE A 89 -12.96 6.37 -1.87
N ASP A 90 -12.14 7.41 -1.75
CA ASP A 90 -11.42 7.95 -2.89
C ASP A 90 -10.28 7.03 -3.30
N THR A 91 -9.96 7.00 -4.60
CA THR A 91 -8.87 6.17 -5.11
C THR A 91 -7.86 6.95 -5.94
N ILE A 92 -6.59 6.61 -5.78
CA ILE A 92 -5.47 7.04 -6.63
C ILE A 92 -4.83 5.80 -7.21
N VAL A 93 -5.02 5.57 -8.50
CA VAL A 93 -4.48 4.40 -9.20
C VAL A 93 -3.43 4.80 -10.19
N ARG A 94 -2.38 3.99 -10.31
CA ARG A 94 -1.35 4.21 -11.31
C ARG A 94 -1.94 4.00 -12.71
N ALA A 95 -1.69 4.92 -13.64
CA ALA A 95 -1.99 4.71 -15.05
C ALA A 95 -0.75 4.20 -15.79
N LYS A 96 -0.78 2.95 -16.28
CA LYS A 96 0.21 2.41 -17.23
C LYS A 96 -0.51 2.11 -18.56
N ASN A 97 0.22 1.63 -19.58
CA ASN A 97 -0.38 1.23 -20.86
C ASN A 97 -1.47 0.19 -20.60
N ASN A 98 -2.73 0.64 -20.69
CA ASN A 98 -3.91 -0.22 -20.61
C ASN A 98 -4.58 -0.32 -21.97
N ASN A 99 -5.33 -1.40 -22.13
CA ASN A 99 -6.20 -1.63 -23.28
C ASN A 99 -7.42 -0.69 -23.30
N ASN A 100 -7.66 0.07 -22.23
CA ASN A 100 -8.77 1.02 -22.11
C ASN A 100 -8.64 2.17 -23.13
N ARG A 101 -9.71 2.42 -23.91
CA ARG A 101 -9.72 3.43 -24.98
C ARG A 101 -9.78 4.85 -24.43
N SER A 102 -10.63 5.11 -23.44
CA SER A 102 -10.76 6.42 -22.80
C SER A 102 -9.46 6.85 -22.12
N LEU A 103 -8.72 5.93 -21.47
CA LEU A 103 -7.42 6.22 -20.89
C LEU A 103 -6.35 6.56 -21.95
N ARG A 104 -6.37 5.89 -23.11
CA ARG A 104 -5.49 6.21 -24.24
C ARG A 104 -5.79 7.59 -24.80
N PHE A 105 -7.08 7.95 -24.90
CA PHE A 105 -7.51 9.25 -25.37
C PHE A 105 -7.08 10.38 -24.43
N VAL A 106 -7.38 10.28 -23.14
CA VAL A 106 -6.97 11.30 -22.17
C VAL A 106 -5.45 11.45 -22.12
N LYS A 107 -4.69 10.35 -22.13
CA LYS A 107 -3.22 10.39 -22.18
C LYS A 107 -2.70 11.15 -23.40
N LYS A 108 -3.29 10.93 -24.58
CA LYS A 108 -2.93 11.67 -25.81
C LYS A 108 -3.27 13.16 -25.68
N LYS A 109 -4.46 13.49 -25.17
CA LYS A 109 -4.90 14.86 -24.93
C LYS A 109 -3.96 15.59 -23.96
N THR A 110 -3.71 15.00 -22.80
CA THR A 110 -2.83 15.57 -21.76
C THR A 110 -1.38 15.73 -22.24
N ASN A 111 -0.86 14.81 -23.06
CA ASN A 111 0.48 14.94 -23.62
C ASN A 111 0.64 16.10 -24.61
N LYS A 112 -0.45 16.59 -25.20
CA LYS A 112 -0.45 17.74 -26.11
C LYS A 112 -0.81 19.05 -25.40
N SER A 113 -1.19 18.99 -24.13
CA SER A 113 -1.54 20.16 -23.33
C SER A 113 -0.31 20.87 -22.78
N VAL A 114 -0.49 22.13 -22.37
CA VAL A 114 0.52 22.89 -21.63
C VAL A 114 0.57 22.39 -20.19
N ALA A 115 1.75 22.45 -19.57
CA ALA A 115 1.88 22.12 -18.15
C ALA A 115 1.02 23.07 -17.31
N VAL A 116 0.23 22.51 -16.39
CA VAL A 116 -0.60 23.29 -15.46
C VAL A 116 0.22 23.82 -14.29
N ASP A 117 1.34 23.17 -13.99
CA ASP A 117 2.24 23.57 -12.92
C ASP A 117 3.65 23.02 -13.19
N ILE A 118 4.66 23.70 -12.65
CA ILE A 118 6.08 23.36 -12.78
C ILE A 118 6.75 23.57 -11.43
N TRP A 119 7.30 22.50 -10.87
CA TRP A 119 8.10 22.58 -9.64
C TRP A 119 9.58 22.42 -9.96
N GLU A 120 10.39 23.38 -9.50
CA GLU A 120 11.84 23.32 -9.59
C GLU A 120 12.46 22.81 -8.29
N ASP A 121 13.55 22.06 -8.40
CA ASP A 121 14.32 21.50 -7.28
C ASP A 121 13.51 20.73 -6.21
N GLU A 122 12.38 20.14 -6.60
CA GLU A 122 11.52 19.36 -5.69
C GLU A 122 12.14 17.98 -5.38
N LYS A 123 12.51 17.73 -4.12
CA LYS A 123 12.81 16.40 -3.54
C LYS A 123 13.68 15.47 -4.42
N GLY A 124 14.78 16.00 -4.94
CA GLY A 124 15.75 15.24 -5.75
C GLY A 124 15.50 15.31 -7.27
N PHE A 125 14.43 15.97 -7.71
CA PHE A 125 14.20 16.30 -9.11
C PHE A 125 14.70 17.71 -9.39
N LYS A 126 15.33 17.89 -10.55
CA LYS A 126 15.65 19.23 -11.05
C LYS A 126 14.37 19.96 -11.44
N LYS A 127 13.41 19.25 -12.05
CA LYS A 127 12.15 19.81 -12.53
C LYS A 127 11.07 18.74 -12.52
N VAL A 128 9.85 19.10 -12.10
CA VAL A 128 8.65 18.29 -12.23
C VAL A 128 7.61 19.12 -12.99
N GLU A 129 7.30 18.73 -14.21
CA GLU A 129 6.25 19.35 -15.02
C GLU A 129 4.96 18.54 -14.87
N ILE A 130 3.85 19.23 -14.63
CA ILE A 130 2.59 18.59 -14.29
C ILE A 130 1.57 18.91 -15.36
N TYR A 131 0.88 17.88 -15.82
CA TYR A 131 -0.16 17.98 -16.83
C TYR A 131 -1.40 17.31 -16.28
N GLU A 132 -2.55 17.94 -16.49
CA GLU A 132 -3.80 17.52 -15.91
C GLU A 132 -4.92 17.52 -16.95
N SER A 133 -5.84 16.57 -16.84
CA SER A 133 -7.07 16.54 -17.64
C SER A 133 -8.17 15.76 -16.93
N THR A 134 -9.41 16.21 -17.10
CA THR A 134 -10.60 15.45 -16.68
C THR A 134 -11.12 14.60 -17.85
N PHE A 135 -11.59 13.39 -17.56
CA PHE A 135 -12.18 12.49 -18.54
C PHE A 135 -13.17 11.52 -17.92
N THR A 136 -14.02 10.92 -18.73
CA THR A 136 -14.90 9.81 -18.32
C THR A 136 -14.31 8.49 -18.81
N MET A 137 -14.28 7.48 -17.95
CA MET A 137 -13.85 6.12 -18.30
C MET A 137 -15.07 5.28 -18.66
N ASP A 138 -14.92 4.37 -19.61
CA ASP A 138 -15.99 3.43 -19.97
C ASP A 138 -16.48 2.67 -18.72
N ASN A 139 -17.80 2.68 -18.49
CA ASN A 139 -18.48 2.12 -17.32
C ASN A 139 -18.20 2.83 -15.98
N VAL A 140 -17.68 4.05 -15.98
CA VAL A 140 -17.62 4.92 -14.79
C VAL A 140 -18.47 6.15 -15.08
N GLU A 141 -19.56 6.34 -14.34
CA GLU A 141 -20.51 7.42 -14.59
C GLU A 141 -19.91 8.80 -14.34
N GLN A 142 -19.23 8.96 -13.20
CA GLN A 142 -18.69 10.25 -12.78
C GLN A 142 -17.32 10.49 -13.43
N PRO A 143 -16.98 11.76 -13.69
CA PRO A 143 -15.68 12.11 -14.25
C PRO A 143 -14.53 11.70 -13.31
N LEU A 144 -13.39 11.45 -13.94
CA LEU A 144 -12.13 11.11 -13.30
C LEU A 144 -11.07 12.14 -13.66
N ARG A 145 -10.15 12.34 -12.72
CA ARG A 145 -9.00 13.20 -12.90
C ARG A 145 -7.80 12.38 -13.36
N PHE A 146 -7.20 12.78 -14.47
CA PHE A 146 -5.94 12.24 -14.97
C PHE A 146 -4.82 13.24 -14.70
N VAL A 147 -3.74 12.80 -14.06
CA VAL A 147 -2.57 13.64 -13.77
C VAL A 147 -1.31 12.94 -14.23
N LYS A 148 -0.45 13.68 -14.93
CA LYS A 148 0.88 13.25 -15.35
C LYS A 148 1.93 14.17 -14.74
N PHE A 149 2.82 13.59 -13.94
CA PHE A 149 4.03 14.20 -13.44
C PHE A 149 5.21 13.76 -14.31
N ALA A 150 5.75 14.65 -15.14
CA ALA A 150 6.98 14.44 -15.89
C ALA A 150 8.17 14.94 -15.07
N MET A 151 9.03 14.01 -14.64
CA MET A 151 10.12 14.27 -13.69
C MET A 151 11.47 14.23 -14.39
N LYS A 152 12.21 15.33 -14.30
CA LYS A 152 13.62 15.44 -14.72
C LYS A 152 14.51 15.34 -13.48
N HIS A 153 15.34 14.31 -13.45
CA HIS A 153 16.31 14.07 -12.37
C HIS A 153 17.53 15.00 -12.52
N LYS A 154 18.29 15.16 -11.44
CA LYS A 154 19.53 15.97 -11.44
C LYS A 154 20.61 15.38 -12.34
N ASP A 155 20.64 14.05 -12.47
CA ASP A 155 21.53 13.29 -13.37
C ASP A 155 21.06 13.28 -14.85
N LYS A 156 20.16 14.19 -15.22
CA LYS A 156 19.53 14.32 -16.55
C LYS A 156 18.59 13.17 -16.95
N ARG A 157 18.41 12.11 -16.13
CA ARG A 157 17.41 11.08 -16.41
C ARG A 157 16.00 11.66 -16.41
N ARG A 158 15.11 11.07 -17.21
CA ARG A 158 13.69 11.45 -17.25
C ARG A 158 12.83 10.27 -16.86
N SER A 159 11.79 10.54 -16.09
CA SER A 159 10.79 9.55 -15.69
C SER A 159 9.43 10.22 -15.65
N GLN A 160 8.37 9.42 -15.64
CA GLN A 160 7.03 9.97 -15.58
C GLN A 160 6.13 9.17 -14.66
N ILE A 161 5.25 9.87 -13.98
CA ILE A 161 4.20 9.30 -13.17
C ILE A 161 2.83 9.72 -13.71
N MET A 162 2.04 8.77 -14.21
CA MET A 162 0.65 9.01 -14.60
C MET A 162 -0.27 8.34 -13.59
N ILE A 163 -1.34 9.02 -13.20
CA ILE A 163 -2.36 8.52 -12.28
C ILE A 163 -3.75 8.84 -12.81
N VAL A 164 -4.72 8.02 -12.42
CA VAL A 164 -6.15 8.29 -12.48
C VAL A 164 -6.65 8.36 -11.04
N THR A 165 -7.50 9.34 -10.73
CA THR A 165 -8.03 9.51 -9.38
C THR A 165 -9.46 10.03 -9.37
N THR A 166 -10.18 9.68 -8.32
CA THR A 166 -11.50 10.25 -7.98
C THR A 166 -11.36 11.52 -7.13
N CYS A 167 -10.18 11.80 -6.55
CA CYS A 167 -9.90 13.01 -5.78
C CYS A 167 -9.83 14.25 -6.68
N MET A 168 -10.97 14.90 -6.93
CA MET A 168 -11.05 16.07 -7.80
C MET A 168 -10.35 17.29 -7.17
N ASP A 169 -10.54 17.51 -5.87
CA ASP A 169 -10.10 18.75 -5.20
C ASP A 169 -8.74 18.63 -4.50
N MET A 170 -8.16 17.42 -4.47
CA MET A 170 -6.87 17.21 -3.81
C MET A 170 -5.74 17.95 -4.53
N THR A 171 -4.86 18.63 -3.78
CA THR A 171 -3.75 19.37 -4.42
C THR A 171 -2.79 18.43 -5.17
N LEU A 172 -2.24 18.91 -6.29
CA LEU A 172 -1.26 18.17 -7.09
C LEU A 172 -0.06 17.71 -6.26
N LYS A 173 0.39 18.53 -5.30
CA LYS A 173 1.50 18.22 -4.40
C LYS A 173 1.18 17.08 -3.45
N THR A 174 -0.06 16.98 -2.96
CA THR A 174 -0.50 15.85 -2.14
C THR A 174 -0.62 14.57 -2.97
N LEU A 175 -1.24 14.63 -4.16
CA LEU A 175 -1.32 13.50 -5.08
C LEU A 175 0.07 12.94 -5.41
N PHE A 176 1.04 13.82 -5.70
CA PHE A 176 2.42 13.44 -5.98
C PHE A 176 3.08 12.75 -4.78
N LYS A 177 2.88 13.26 -3.56
CA LYS A 177 3.40 12.64 -2.33
C LYS A 177 2.82 11.25 -2.12
N ILE A 178 1.51 11.07 -2.30
CA ILE A 178 0.83 9.77 -2.10
C ILE A 178 1.33 8.71 -3.08
N ILE A 179 1.30 9.00 -4.39
CA ILE A 179 1.69 8.00 -5.40
C ILE A 179 3.17 7.62 -5.33
N ARG A 180 4.03 8.55 -4.89
CA ARG A 180 5.44 8.24 -4.62
C ARG A 180 5.59 7.39 -3.38
N ALA A 181 4.89 7.73 -2.29
CA ALA A 181 4.98 6.97 -1.06
C ALA A 181 4.48 5.52 -1.18
N ARG A 182 3.61 5.24 -2.17
CA ARG A 182 3.21 3.88 -2.54
C ARG A 182 4.40 2.99 -2.94
N TRP A 183 5.41 3.54 -3.61
CA TRP A 183 6.63 2.78 -3.95
C TRP A 183 7.39 2.31 -2.70
N ASP A 184 7.29 3.05 -1.60
CA ASP A 184 8.02 2.72 -0.39
C ASP A 184 7.43 1.49 0.32
N ILE A 185 6.21 1.04 0.01
CA ILE A 185 5.57 -0.10 0.69
C ILE A 185 6.46 -1.34 0.63
N GLU A 186 7.02 -1.64 -0.55
CA GLU A 186 7.84 -2.83 -0.78
C GLU A 186 9.12 -2.79 0.06
N ASN A 187 9.84 -1.66 0.00
CA ASN A 187 11.11 -1.49 0.70
C ASN A 187 10.96 -1.23 2.20
N SER A 188 9.82 -0.71 2.66
CA SER A 188 9.61 -0.40 4.08
C SER A 188 8.87 -1.50 4.82
N ILE A 189 7.64 -1.83 4.40
CA ILE A 189 6.78 -2.75 5.14
C ILE A 189 7.12 -4.19 4.80
N PHE A 190 7.07 -4.58 3.53
CA PHE A 190 7.26 -5.97 3.16
C PHE A 190 8.69 -6.45 3.43
N ASN A 191 9.70 -5.64 3.10
CA ASN A 191 11.10 -5.96 3.41
C ASN A 191 11.32 -6.15 4.92
N ASN A 192 10.75 -5.28 5.77
CA ASN A 192 10.84 -5.42 7.22
C ASN A 192 10.09 -6.67 7.71
N LEU A 193 8.88 -6.92 7.24
CA LEU A 193 8.11 -8.09 7.66
C LEU A 193 8.83 -9.40 7.31
N LYS A 194 9.45 -9.47 6.13
CA LYS A 194 10.23 -10.63 5.68
C LYS A 194 11.50 -10.84 6.51
N ASN A 195 12.36 -9.83 6.57
CA ASN A 195 13.69 -9.99 7.14
C ASN A 195 13.70 -9.93 8.67
N GLU A 196 12.79 -9.16 9.27
CA GLU A 196 12.83 -8.81 10.70
C GLU A 196 11.66 -9.37 11.49
N CYS A 197 10.56 -9.73 10.84
CA CYS A 197 9.36 -10.25 11.52
C CYS A 197 9.04 -11.71 11.15
N GLY A 198 9.91 -12.39 10.41
CA GLY A 198 9.79 -13.82 10.11
C GLY A 198 8.64 -14.19 9.19
N LEU A 199 8.16 -13.26 8.33
CA LEU A 199 7.05 -13.52 7.41
C LEU A 199 7.29 -14.71 6.47
N GLU A 200 8.56 -15.02 6.14
CA GLU A 200 8.94 -16.15 5.27
C GLU A 200 9.02 -17.50 6.02
N HIS A 201 8.88 -17.50 7.35
CA HIS A 201 9.09 -18.68 8.20
C HIS A 201 7.80 -19.19 8.87
N CYS A 202 6.66 -19.09 8.17
CA CYS A 202 5.39 -19.67 8.62
C CYS A 202 5.25 -21.13 8.19
N PHE A 203 5.73 -22.07 9.01
CA PHE A 203 5.72 -23.52 8.73
C PHE A 203 4.48 -24.28 9.21
N VAL A 204 3.43 -23.56 9.63
CA VAL A 204 2.16 -24.18 10.05
C VAL A 204 1.19 -24.20 8.89
N HIS A 205 0.53 -25.34 8.66
CA HIS A 205 -0.42 -25.53 7.57
C HIS A 205 -1.79 -25.98 8.12
N GLY A 206 -2.86 -25.29 7.74
CA GLY A 206 -4.24 -25.66 8.07
C GLY A 206 -4.89 -24.90 9.24
N GLY A 207 -6.20 -25.09 9.43
CA GLY A 207 -6.92 -24.70 10.65
C GLY A 207 -6.88 -23.21 11.04
N ARG A 208 -6.87 -22.28 10.07
CA ARG A 208 -6.65 -20.81 10.29
C ARG A 208 -5.36 -20.45 11.02
N ALA A 209 -4.46 -21.40 11.28
CA ALA A 209 -3.25 -21.16 12.06
C ALA A 209 -2.32 -20.14 11.37
N ILE A 210 -2.26 -20.16 10.04
CA ILE A 210 -1.49 -19.18 9.26
C ILE A 210 -2.06 -17.77 9.45
N GLU A 211 -3.38 -17.61 9.38
CA GLU A 211 -4.02 -16.31 9.59
C GLU A 211 -3.71 -15.80 11.01
N ALA A 212 -3.79 -16.66 12.02
CA ALA A 212 -3.46 -16.32 13.39
C ALA A 212 -1.99 -15.86 13.55
N VAL A 213 -1.04 -16.60 12.96
CA VAL A 213 0.38 -16.22 12.98
C VAL A 213 0.61 -14.90 12.25
N LEU A 214 -0.02 -14.70 11.09
CA LEU A 214 0.06 -13.44 10.35
C LEU A 214 -0.51 -12.27 11.16
N TYR A 215 -1.65 -12.44 11.84
CA TYR A 215 -2.20 -11.42 12.74
C TYR A 215 -1.20 -11.07 13.85
N LEU A 216 -0.58 -12.06 14.49
CA LEU A 216 0.42 -11.81 15.54
C LEU A 216 1.63 -11.05 15.01
N ILE A 217 2.15 -11.43 13.84
CA ILE A 217 3.25 -10.73 13.16
C ILE A 217 2.87 -9.27 12.89
N PHE A 218 1.69 -9.02 12.32
CA PHE A 218 1.25 -7.66 11.98
C PHE A 218 1.00 -6.81 13.22
N ILE A 219 0.41 -7.36 14.29
CA ILE A 219 0.20 -6.66 15.55
C ILE A 219 1.54 -6.28 16.18
N ALA A 220 2.48 -7.23 16.29
CA ALA A 220 3.80 -6.98 16.85
C ALA A 220 4.55 -5.91 16.04
N SER A 221 4.52 -6.01 14.70
CA SER A 221 5.14 -5.03 13.80
C SER A 221 4.53 -3.63 13.97
N ASN A 222 3.20 -3.54 14.02
CA ASN A 222 2.49 -2.27 14.21
C ASN A 222 2.82 -1.61 15.55
N ILE A 223 2.84 -2.37 16.65
CA ILE A 223 3.19 -1.86 17.99
C ILE A 223 4.62 -1.32 17.97
N LEU A 224 5.56 -2.04 17.36
CA LEU A 224 6.95 -1.60 17.24
C LEU A 224 7.09 -0.33 16.42
N GLN A 225 6.40 -0.23 15.27
CA GLN A 225 6.38 0.98 14.43
C GLN A 225 5.81 2.19 15.19
N LEU A 226 4.73 2.01 15.95
CA LEU A 226 4.16 3.07 16.78
C LEU A 226 5.12 3.49 17.90
N PHE A 227 5.74 2.53 18.59
CA PHE A 227 6.71 2.80 19.64
C PHE A 227 7.90 3.61 19.11
N LEU A 228 8.44 3.22 17.96
CA LEU A 228 9.55 3.91 17.30
C LEU A 228 9.24 5.37 16.97
N LEU A 229 8.06 5.60 16.43
CA LEU A 229 7.70 6.91 15.89
C LEU A 229 7.14 7.84 16.95
N ARG A 230 6.29 7.34 17.84
CA ARG A 230 5.62 8.17 18.85
C ARG A 230 6.46 8.32 20.11
N ARG A 231 7.11 7.25 20.58
CA ARG A 231 7.86 7.28 21.85
C ARG A 231 9.32 7.64 21.64
N LEU A 232 9.99 6.97 20.70
CA LEU A 232 11.41 7.22 20.44
C LEU A 232 11.67 8.36 19.46
N ARG A 233 10.63 8.90 18.81
CA ARG A 233 10.69 10.03 17.85
C ARG A 233 11.81 9.88 16.80
N LYS A 234 12.12 8.63 16.40
CA LYS A 234 13.24 8.30 15.50
C LYS A 234 14.64 8.73 15.97
N HIS A 235 14.84 9.04 17.26
CA HIS A 235 16.17 9.35 17.79
C HIS A 235 17.12 8.14 17.73
N ILE A 236 16.55 6.94 17.65
CA ILE A 236 17.30 5.69 17.62
C ILE A 236 17.43 5.21 16.19
N LYS A 237 18.69 5.04 15.77
CA LYS A 237 19.04 4.73 14.37
C LYS A 237 19.22 3.24 14.10
N THR A 238 19.34 2.39 15.12
CA THR A 238 19.65 0.96 14.95
C THR A 238 18.67 0.08 15.72
N GLN A 239 18.29 -1.07 15.12
CA GLN A 239 17.47 -2.10 15.77
C GLN A 239 18.11 -2.61 17.07
N ARG A 240 19.44 -2.76 17.09
CA ARG A 240 20.17 -3.18 18.30
C ARG A 240 19.90 -2.25 19.48
N GLU A 241 19.92 -0.95 19.25
CA GLU A 241 19.66 0.03 20.31
C GLU A 241 18.17 0.04 20.72
N MET A 242 17.25 -0.23 19.78
CA MET A 242 15.85 -0.44 20.13
C MET A 242 15.65 -1.64 21.05
N VAL A 243 16.26 -2.79 20.70
CA VAL A 243 16.19 -4.01 21.51
C VAL A 243 16.80 -3.75 22.89
N ARG A 244 17.95 -3.05 22.96
CA ARG A 244 18.56 -2.65 24.22
C ARG A 244 17.63 -1.80 25.09
N LEU A 245 16.97 -0.79 24.52
CA LEU A 245 16.03 0.03 25.26
C LEU A 245 14.76 -0.72 25.67
N LEU A 246 14.25 -1.63 24.82
CA LEU A 246 13.13 -2.49 25.15
C LEU A 246 13.50 -3.39 26.34
N LEU A 247 14.64 -4.07 26.28
CA LEU A 247 15.14 -4.92 27.36
C LEU A 247 15.38 -4.10 28.64
N LYS A 248 15.96 -2.91 28.55
CA LYS A 248 16.13 -2.00 29.69
C LYS A 248 14.77 -1.62 30.28
N GLY A 249 13.77 -1.31 29.44
CA GLY A 249 12.41 -0.99 29.87
C GLY A 249 11.73 -2.17 30.56
N LEU A 250 11.85 -3.38 30.00
CA LEU A 250 11.32 -4.61 30.60
C LEU A 250 12.01 -4.93 31.94
N TYR A 251 13.33 -4.73 32.01
CA TYR A 251 14.09 -4.87 33.25
C TYR A 251 13.59 -3.89 34.32
N GLN A 252 13.41 -2.62 33.96
CA GLN A 252 12.86 -1.60 34.86
C GLN A 252 11.39 -1.87 35.26
N LEU A 253 10.59 -2.49 34.38
CA LEU A 253 9.21 -2.90 34.68
C LEU A 253 9.17 -4.04 35.70
N LYS A 254 10.08 -5.02 35.63
CA LYS A 254 10.19 -6.09 36.64
C LYS A 254 10.47 -5.57 38.06
N TYR A 255 10.97 -4.33 38.21
CA TYR A 255 11.21 -3.68 39.49
C TYR A 255 10.04 -2.81 39.98
N LYS A 256 8.91 -2.77 39.25
CA LYS A 256 7.67 -2.16 39.73
C LYS A 256 6.69 -3.27 40.08
N VAL A 257 6.59 -3.55 41.38
CA VAL A 257 5.72 -4.60 41.96
C VAL A 257 4.26 -4.46 41.49
N GLU A 258 3.81 -3.23 41.23
CA GLU A 258 2.45 -2.88 40.79
C GLU A 258 2.12 -3.25 39.32
N LEU A 259 3.13 -3.58 38.49
CA LEU A 259 2.96 -3.82 37.04
C LEU A 259 3.31 -5.25 36.61
N VAL A 260 3.78 -6.08 37.55
CA VAL A 260 3.82 -7.52 37.32
C VAL A 260 2.36 -7.96 37.28
N LEU A 261 1.90 -8.44 36.13
CA LEU A 261 0.62 -9.13 36.03
C LEU A 261 0.62 -10.22 37.10
N SER A 262 -0.05 -9.94 38.22
CA SER A 262 -0.28 -10.95 39.24
C SER A 262 -1.12 -12.00 38.56
N SER A 263 -0.51 -13.13 38.23
CA SER A 263 -1.23 -14.36 37.93
C SER A 263 -1.95 -14.76 39.22
N ALA A 264 -3.16 -14.24 39.38
CA ALA A 264 -4.20 -14.87 40.18
C ALA A 264 -4.98 -15.81 39.27
#